data_AF-A0A813I3T9-F1
#
_entry.id   AF-A0A813I3T9-F1
#
_cell.length_a   1.000
_cell.length_b   1.000
_cell.length_c   1.000
_cell.angle_alpha   90.00
_cell.angle_beta   90.00
_cell.angle_gamma   90.00
#
_symmetry.space_group_name_H-M   'P 1'
#
loop_
_entity.id
_entity.type
_entity.pdbx_description
1 polymer ?
#
loop_
_entity_poly.entity_id
_entity_poly.type
_entity_poly.pdbx_seq_one_letter_code
_entity_poly.pdbx_strand_id
1 'polypeptide(L)'
;MTHEPAVGRIWVHRPTGLLGSFTSRECAGLAWAFATLKRCGRPPLGATPAQAIMLTSTPEPLDPANGAWALDTVKPLGEAVCGALASVALNKTHSFENQPLATLVDVNLPGCELLKDRLRANICTFAAQWLQQDAFSGSNALLLDWQVDNFGLFGTSLLLSKFGVLQPSPETDFARRASQRVASEESGRTDDWRRQRFFFKERVYCFVEFALDHPGLKPEVGNLLLEGSMVKENSFLGEGSRAGRTGLIRSLVLPINELVDRTLCAEFQALSELCDRLDSAGVKGIASRRFVTGTVRLWTSGASCLSCVGAMRQFSLLFPTTSLQVLCSERLRGGSGV
;
A
#
# COMPACT_ATOMS: atom_id res chain seq x y z
N MET A 1 1.69 17.83 27.75
CA MET A 1 1.83 16.69 28.68
C MET A 1 2.24 15.47 27.87
N THR A 2 3.51 15.09 27.96
CA THR A 2 4.06 13.92 27.26
C THR A 2 3.76 12.66 28.10
N HIS A 3 2.95 11.73 27.58
CA HIS A 3 2.66 10.43 28.19
C HIS A 3 3.88 9.46 28.16
N GLU A 4 5.09 9.99 28.27
CA GLU A 4 6.32 9.32 27.86
C GLU A 4 7.06 8.47 28.93
N PRO A 5 6.75 8.47 30.25
CA PRO A 5 7.42 7.55 31.17
C PRO A 5 6.65 6.27 31.55
N ALA A 6 5.35 6.16 31.25
CA ALA A 6 4.55 5.05 31.79
C ALA A 6 4.82 3.70 31.09
N VAL A 7 4.83 3.68 29.75
CA VAL A 7 4.97 2.41 29.00
C VAL A 7 6.36 1.81 29.15
N GLY A 8 7.42 2.62 29.13
CA GLY A 8 8.80 2.14 29.35
C GLY A 8 9.04 1.62 30.76
N ARG A 9 8.49 2.27 31.80
CA ARG A 9 8.66 1.85 33.20
C ARG A 9 7.88 0.59 33.58
N ILE A 10 6.77 0.28 32.90
CA ILE A 10 6.00 -0.95 33.14
C ILE A 10 6.82 -2.22 32.80
N TRP A 11 7.80 -2.12 31.89
CA TRP A 11 8.49 -3.29 31.34
C TRP A 11 9.92 -3.50 31.86
N VAL A 12 10.64 -2.44 32.25
CA VAL A 12 12.01 -2.56 32.78
C VAL A 12 12.07 -3.36 34.10
N HIS A 13 10.93 -3.52 34.79
CA HIS A 13 10.85 -4.21 36.09
C HIS A 13 9.91 -5.42 36.12
N ARG A 14 9.46 -5.97 34.98
CA ARG A 14 8.64 -7.21 34.99
C ARG A 14 9.43 -8.42 34.50
N PRO A 15 9.35 -9.58 35.21
CA PRO A 15 10.06 -10.78 34.79
C PRO A 15 9.54 -11.28 33.45
N THR A 16 10.43 -11.79 32.61
CA THR A 16 10.18 -12.54 31.36
C THR A 16 9.11 -13.64 31.49
N GLY A 17 8.77 -14.06 32.72
CA GLY A 17 7.69 -15.01 33.02
C GLY A 17 6.27 -14.54 32.64
N LEU A 18 5.99 -13.23 32.56
CA LEU A 18 4.65 -12.74 32.22
C LEU A 18 4.26 -13.01 30.76
N LEU A 19 5.22 -13.01 29.84
CA LEU A 19 4.96 -13.34 28.43
C LEU A 19 4.61 -14.82 28.25
N GLY A 20 5.06 -15.69 29.16
CA GLY A 20 4.72 -17.11 29.15
C GLY A 20 3.26 -17.39 29.50
N SER A 21 2.55 -16.43 30.09
CA SER A 21 1.12 -16.56 30.43
C SER A 21 0.18 -15.91 29.41
N PHE A 22 0.71 -15.30 28.34
CA PHE A 22 -0.11 -14.65 27.32
C PHE A 22 -0.66 -15.70 26.36
N THR A 23 -1.94 -15.57 26.00
CA THR A 23 -2.53 -16.29 24.88
C THR A 23 -1.90 -15.84 23.55
N SER A 24 -2.04 -16.66 22.52
CA SER A 24 -1.56 -16.30 21.18
C SER A 24 -2.23 -15.06 20.62
N ARG A 25 -3.53 -14.89 20.87
CA ARG A 25 -4.26 -13.67 20.49
C ARG A 25 -3.68 -12.43 21.18
N GLU A 26 -3.38 -12.51 22.47
CA GLU A 26 -2.78 -11.39 23.22
C GLU A 26 -1.38 -11.04 22.71
N CYS A 27 -0.58 -12.05 22.39
CA CYS A 27 0.75 -11.82 21.79
C CYS A 27 0.67 -11.25 20.37
N ALA A 28 -0.29 -11.68 19.52
CA ALA A 28 -0.55 -11.05 18.23
C ALA A 28 -0.97 -9.59 18.41
N GLY A 29 -1.90 -9.33 19.33
CA GLY A 29 -2.35 -7.97 19.64
C GLY A 29 -1.21 -7.08 20.15
N LEU A 30 -0.31 -7.64 20.97
CA LEU A 30 0.86 -6.95 21.48
C LEU A 30 1.88 -6.68 20.35
N ALA A 31 2.18 -7.66 19.51
CA ALA A 31 3.05 -7.51 18.36
C ALA A 31 2.49 -6.43 17.41
N TRP A 32 1.20 -6.50 17.10
CA TRP A 32 0.50 -5.51 16.28
C TRP A 32 0.55 -4.11 16.89
N ALA A 33 0.34 -3.99 18.20
CA ALA A 33 0.43 -2.71 18.91
C ALA A 33 1.85 -2.12 18.85
N PHE A 34 2.88 -2.93 19.05
CA PHE A 34 4.28 -2.48 18.95
C PHE A 34 4.66 -2.08 17.51
N ALA A 35 4.28 -2.90 16.53
CA ALA A 35 4.47 -2.59 15.11
C ALA A 35 3.79 -1.27 14.71
N THR A 36 2.56 -1.06 15.19
CA THR A 36 1.77 0.14 14.91
C THR A 36 2.35 1.38 15.58
N LEU A 37 2.87 1.26 16.81
CA LEU A 37 3.36 2.40 17.57
C LEU A 37 4.76 2.87 17.13
N LYS A 38 5.52 2.07 16.35
CA LYS A 38 6.91 2.32 15.90
C LYS A 38 7.90 2.78 16.99
N ARG A 39 7.47 2.84 18.25
CA ARG A 39 8.25 3.21 19.42
C ARG A 39 8.84 1.94 19.98
N CYS A 40 10.09 1.65 19.62
CA CYS A 40 11.08 1.07 20.52
C CYS A 40 12.42 0.96 19.79
N GLY A 41 13.44 1.70 20.23
CA GLY A 41 14.79 1.16 20.18
C GLY A 41 14.77 -0.18 20.91
N ARG A 42 15.30 -1.24 20.26
CA ARG A 42 15.23 -2.66 20.65
C ARG A 42 13.88 -3.08 21.25
N PRO A 43 13.03 -3.84 20.53
CA PRO A 43 11.81 -4.33 21.14
C PRO A 43 12.15 -5.06 22.46
N PRO A 44 11.40 -4.84 23.57
CA PRO A 44 11.61 -5.58 24.81
C PRO A 44 11.36 -7.09 24.64
N LEU A 45 10.83 -7.49 23.47
CA LEU A 45 10.88 -8.84 22.96
C LEU A 45 12.33 -9.22 22.65
N GLY A 46 13.06 -9.64 23.68
CA GLY A 46 14.03 -10.73 23.54
C GLY A 46 13.29 -12.03 23.21
N ALA A 47 12.45 -12.01 22.17
CA ALA A 47 11.64 -13.14 21.75
C ALA A 47 12.60 -14.24 21.33
N THR A 48 12.83 -15.17 22.25
CA THR A 48 13.58 -16.37 21.94
C THR A 48 12.77 -17.15 20.91
N PRO A 49 13.43 -17.92 20.02
CA PRO A 49 12.74 -18.84 19.13
C PRO A 49 11.66 -19.69 19.84
N ALA A 50 11.87 -20.03 21.12
CA ALA A 50 10.91 -20.75 21.94
C ALA A 50 9.57 -20.00 22.17
N GLN A 51 9.59 -18.67 22.32
CA GLN A 51 8.37 -17.88 22.48
C GLN A 51 7.61 -17.75 21.16
N ALA A 52 8.31 -17.58 20.04
CA ALA A 52 7.69 -17.62 18.73
C ALA A 52 7.08 -19.00 18.41
N ILE A 53 7.75 -20.08 18.82
CA ILE A 53 7.24 -21.44 18.70
C ILE A 53 5.97 -21.63 19.55
N MET A 54 5.93 -21.11 20.78
CA MET A 54 4.71 -21.13 21.61
C MET A 54 3.52 -20.44 20.93
N LEU A 55 3.74 -19.33 20.22
CA LEU A 55 2.69 -18.64 19.46
C LEU A 55 2.14 -19.46 18.29
N THR A 56 2.96 -20.36 17.73
CA THR A 56 2.60 -21.23 16.62
C THR A 56 1.97 -22.56 17.03
N SER A 57 2.16 -23.01 18.28
CA SER A 57 1.78 -24.35 18.75
C SER A 57 0.50 -24.43 19.59
N THR A 58 -0.20 -23.31 19.80
CA THR A 58 -1.41 -23.28 20.63
C THR A 58 -2.69 -23.63 19.84
N PRO A 59 -3.70 -24.22 20.52
CA PRO A 59 -4.95 -24.65 19.89
C PRO A 59 -5.87 -23.50 19.48
N GLU A 60 -5.69 -22.29 20.04
CA GLU A 60 -6.42 -21.10 19.62
C GLU A 60 -5.65 -20.42 18.46
N PRO A 61 -6.19 -20.38 17.24
CA PRO A 61 -5.44 -19.93 16.08
C PRO A 61 -5.09 -18.44 16.20
N LEU A 62 -3.80 -18.16 16.38
CA LEU A 62 -3.20 -16.89 15.98
C LEU A 62 -3.64 -16.60 14.54
N ASP A 63 -4.08 -15.38 14.22
CA ASP A 63 -4.12 -14.92 12.83
C ASP A 63 -2.67 -14.79 12.36
N PRO A 64 -2.13 -15.74 11.58
CA PRO A 64 -0.72 -15.77 11.21
C PRO A 64 -0.34 -14.56 10.37
N ALA A 65 -1.29 -13.92 9.69
CA ALA A 65 -1.02 -12.71 8.92
C ALA A 65 -0.81 -11.50 9.82
N ASN A 66 -1.63 -11.33 10.86
CA ASN A 66 -1.41 -10.28 11.87
C ASN A 66 -0.06 -10.46 12.57
N GLY A 67 0.29 -11.70 12.91
CA GLY A 67 1.60 -12.05 13.46
C GLY A 67 2.73 -11.72 12.48
N ALA A 68 2.66 -12.22 11.25
CA ALA A 68 3.70 -12.00 10.24
C ALA A 68 3.88 -10.52 9.88
N TRP A 69 2.78 -9.75 9.76
CA TRP A 69 2.84 -8.30 9.49
C TRP A 69 3.48 -7.53 10.64
N ALA A 70 3.03 -7.80 11.86
CA ALA A 70 3.57 -7.16 13.04
C ALA A 70 5.07 -7.44 13.18
N LEU A 71 5.47 -8.67 12.89
CA LEU A 71 6.85 -9.13 12.98
C LEU A 71 7.73 -8.59 11.83
N ASP A 72 7.25 -8.49 10.58
CA ASP A 72 7.98 -7.83 9.49
C ASP A 72 8.18 -6.32 9.73
N THR A 73 7.20 -5.69 10.37
CA THR A 73 7.30 -4.28 10.77
C THR A 73 8.42 -4.04 11.81
N VAL A 74 8.85 -5.08 12.56
CA VAL A 74 9.78 -4.98 13.71
C VAL A 74 11.16 -5.64 13.42
N LYS A 75 11.58 -5.81 12.15
CA LYS A 75 12.83 -6.53 11.74
C LYS A 75 14.10 -6.33 12.60
N PRO A 76 15.05 -7.31 12.59
CA PRO A 76 15.05 -8.54 11.80
C PRO A 76 14.53 -9.75 12.58
N LEU A 77 13.61 -10.51 11.97
CA LEU A 77 13.20 -11.80 12.49
C LEU A 77 14.36 -12.80 12.39
N GLY A 78 14.56 -13.59 13.44
CA GLY A 78 15.46 -14.74 13.37
C GLY A 78 14.90 -15.83 12.46
N GLU A 79 15.77 -16.53 11.74
CA GLU A 79 15.41 -17.60 10.79
C GLU A 79 14.45 -18.65 11.40
N ALA A 80 14.65 -19.01 12.67
CA ALA A 80 13.80 -19.96 13.39
C ALA A 80 12.34 -19.49 13.51
N VAL A 81 12.11 -18.19 13.74
CA VAL A 81 10.76 -17.61 13.82
C VAL A 81 10.09 -17.64 12.45
N CYS A 82 10.82 -17.24 11.41
CA CYS A 82 10.34 -17.31 10.03
C CYS A 82 9.99 -18.75 9.62
N GLY A 83 10.82 -19.73 10.00
CA GLY A 83 10.57 -21.15 9.73
C GLY A 83 9.31 -21.68 10.44
N ALA A 84 9.11 -21.33 11.70
CA ALA A 84 7.91 -21.72 12.45
C ALA A 84 6.63 -21.10 11.84
N LEU A 85 6.66 -19.80 11.52
CA LEU A 85 5.55 -19.12 10.85
C LEU A 85 5.25 -19.72 9.48
N ALA A 86 6.29 -19.99 8.68
CA ALA A 86 6.16 -20.64 7.38
C ALA A 86 5.47 -22.00 7.51
N SER A 87 5.90 -22.84 8.46
CA SER A 87 5.29 -24.15 8.69
C SER A 87 3.80 -24.05 9.03
N VAL A 88 3.42 -23.14 9.95
CA VAL A 88 2.01 -22.91 10.27
C VAL A 88 1.21 -22.38 9.09
N ALA A 89 1.76 -21.40 8.36
CA ALA A 89 1.09 -20.83 7.21
C ALA A 89 0.85 -21.89 6.13
N LEU A 90 1.85 -22.74 5.85
CA LEU A 90 1.73 -23.81 4.86
C LEU A 90 0.66 -24.84 5.26
N ASN A 91 0.63 -25.25 6.53
CA ASN A 91 -0.39 -26.18 7.04
C ASN A 91 -1.81 -25.60 6.99
N LYS A 92 -1.94 -24.27 7.00
CA LYS A 92 -3.22 -23.54 6.97
C LYS A 92 -3.47 -22.83 5.65
N THR A 93 -2.73 -23.21 4.59
CA THR A 93 -2.77 -22.50 3.30
C THR A 93 -4.19 -22.29 2.80
N HIS A 94 -5.10 -23.25 2.95
CA HIS A 94 -6.47 -23.17 2.46
C HIS A 94 -7.45 -22.37 3.33
N SER A 95 -7.12 -22.11 4.61
CA SER A 95 -8.03 -21.44 5.53
C SER A 95 -7.88 -19.91 5.53
N PHE A 96 -6.84 -19.37 4.90
CA PHE A 96 -6.66 -17.91 4.86
C PHE A 96 -7.65 -17.23 3.93
N GLU A 97 -8.23 -16.14 4.40
CA GLU A 97 -8.89 -15.14 3.56
C GLU A 97 -7.85 -14.38 2.70
N ASN A 98 -8.33 -13.59 1.75
CA ASN A 98 -7.48 -12.94 0.76
C ASN A 98 -6.48 -11.93 1.35
N GLN A 99 -6.94 -11.07 2.28
CA GLN A 99 -6.09 -10.02 2.87
C GLN A 99 -4.98 -10.60 3.78
N PRO A 100 -5.26 -11.58 4.67
CA PRO A 100 -4.22 -12.33 5.37
C PRO A 100 -3.24 -13.05 4.45
N LEU A 101 -3.73 -13.72 3.41
CA LEU A 101 -2.90 -14.45 2.46
C LEU A 101 -1.93 -13.52 1.72
N ALA A 102 -2.42 -12.38 1.23
CA ALA A 102 -1.60 -11.34 0.60
C ALA A 102 -0.47 -10.87 1.50
N THR A 103 -0.79 -10.63 2.76
CA THR A 103 0.17 -10.19 3.77
C THR A 103 1.27 -11.23 3.99
N LEU A 104 0.91 -12.51 4.10
CA LEU A 104 1.89 -13.60 4.25
C LEU A 104 2.81 -13.77 3.03
N VAL A 105 2.29 -13.55 1.83
CA VAL A 105 3.09 -13.58 0.60
C VAL A 105 4.09 -12.43 0.56
N ASP A 106 3.68 -11.21 0.94
CA ASP A 106 4.57 -10.05 0.95
C ASP A 106 5.70 -10.17 2.01
N VAL A 107 5.46 -10.87 3.11
CA VAL A 107 6.49 -11.14 4.13
C VAL A 107 7.59 -12.06 3.59
N ASN A 108 7.33 -12.79 2.50
CA ASN A 108 8.29 -13.64 1.80
C ASN A 108 8.92 -14.71 2.72
N LEU A 109 8.07 -15.44 3.45
CA LEU A 109 8.49 -16.53 4.33
C LEU A 109 9.13 -17.69 3.53
N PRO A 110 10.08 -18.47 4.10
CA PRO A 110 10.64 -19.64 3.43
C PRO A 110 9.56 -20.61 2.95
N GLY A 111 9.60 -21.01 1.67
CA GLY A 111 8.62 -21.93 1.10
C GLY A 111 7.25 -21.32 0.78
N CYS A 112 7.10 -19.99 0.75
CA CYS A 112 5.84 -19.30 0.47
C CYS A 112 5.29 -19.48 -0.96
N GLU A 113 5.91 -20.28 -1.83
CA GLU A 113 5.46 -20.49 -3.21
C GLU A 113 4.04 -21.05 -3.28
N LEU A 114 3.66 -21.97 -2.38
CA LEU A 114 2.29 -22.49 -2.31
C LEU A 114 1.27 -21.39 -1.93
N LEU A 115 1.64 -20.48 -1.02
CA LEU A 115 0.80 -19.33 -0.64
C LEU A 115 0.65 -18.36 -1.82
N LYS A 116 1.75 -18.11 -2.54
CA LYS A 116 1.82 -17.24 -3.71
C LYS A 116 1.01 -17.79 -4.89
N ASP A 117 1.07 -19.10 -5.12
CA ASP A 117 0.28 -19.79 -6.14
C ASP A 117 -1.21 -19.73 -5.83
N ARG A 118 -1.59 -19.96 -4.56
CA ARG A 118 -2.98 -19.79 -4.11
C ARG A 118 -3.46 -18.36 -4.30
N LEU A 119 -2.66 -17.38 -3.88
CA LEU A 119 -3.00 -15.96 -4.05
C LEU A 119 -3.15 -15.59 -5.53
N ARG A 120 -2.25 -16.10 -6.39
CA ARG A 120 -2.35 -15.93 -7.85
C ARG A 120 -3.65 -16.49 -8.40
N ALA A 121 -4.04 -17.70 -7.99
CA ALA A 121 -5.30 -18.31 -8.42
C ALA A 121 -6.51 -17.46 -7.99
N ASN A 122 -6.53 -17.01 -6.74
CA ASN A 122 -7.57 -16.12 -6.22
C ASN A 122 -7.65 -14.81 -7.02
N ILE A 123 -6.53 -14.15 -7.28
CA ILE A 123 -6.49 -12.90 -8.05
C ILE A 123 -6.92 -13.11 -9.50
N CYS A 124 -6.57 -14.23 -10.13
CA CYS A 124 -7.04 -14.55 -11.48
C CYS A 124 -8.58 -14.67 -11.52
N THR A 125 -9.18 -15.34 -10.54
CA THR A 125 -10.64 -15.44 -10.42
C THR A 125 -11.28 -14.08 -10.17
N PHE A 126 -10.73 -13.31 -9.23
CA PHE A 126 -11.19 -11.94 -8.95
C PHE A 126 -11.13 -11.06 -10.20
N ALA A 127 -9.98 -11.03 -10.88
CA ALA A 127 -9.76 -10.21 -12.06
C ALA A 127 -10.71 -10.58 -13.20
N ALA A 128 -10.97 -11.87 -13.42
CA ALA A 128 -11.90 -12.34 -14.44
C ALA A 128 -13.33 -11.78 -14.23
N GLN A 129 -13.78 -11.66 -12.98
CA GLN A 129 -15.10 -11.09 -12.64
C GLN A 129 -15.07 -9.56 -12.62
N TRP A 130 -14.04 -8.97 -12.00
CA TRP A 130 -13.92 -7.52 -11.80
C TRP A 130 -13.75 -6.75 -13.12
N LEU A 131 -13.03 -7.33 -14.09
CA LEU A 131 -12.83 -6.70 -15.39
C LEU A 131 -14.08 -6.69 -16.28
N GLN A 132 -15.10 -7.49 -15.97
CA GLN A 132 -16.40 -7.44 -16.65
C GLN A 132 -17.30 -6.32 -16.11
N GLN A 133 -16.98 -5.78 -14.93
CA GLN A 133 -17.73 -4.66 -14.35
C GLN A 133 -17.34 -3.35 -15.05
N ASP A 134 -18.28 -2.42 -15.16
CA ASP A 134 -18.00 -1.05 -15.61
C ASP A 134 -17.07 -0.37 -14.60
N ALA A 135 -15.89 0.04 -15.07
CA ALA A 135 -14.86 0.67 -14.26
C ALA A 135 -15.29 2.02 -13.65
N PHE A 136 -16.29 2.68 -14.24
CA PHE A 136 -16.83 3.96 -13.77
C PHE A 136 -18.11 3.79 -12.93
N SER A 137 -18.61 2.56 -12.82
CA SER A 137 -19.68 2.21 -11.89
C SER A 137 -19.12 2.08 -10.47
N GLY A 138 -19.82 2.64 -9.49
CA GLY A 138 -19.46 2.50 -8.07
C GLY A 138 -19.95 1.18 -7.45
N SER A 139 -20.17 0.13 -8.25
CA SER A 139 -20.70 -1.14 -7.76
C SER A 139 -19.65 -1.86 -6.91
N ASN A 140 -19.96 -2.05 -5.63
CA ASN A 140 -19.07 -2.70 -4.67
C ASN A 140 -19.46 -4.15 -4.36
N ALA A 141 -20.48 -4.72 -5.03
CA ALA A 141 -20.97 -6.07 -4.72
C ALA A 141 -19.85 -7.12 -4.76
N LEU A 142 -19.04 -7.12 -5.83
CA LEU A 142 -17.90 -8.01 -5.94
C LEU A 142 -16.84 -7.76 -4.85
N LEU A 143 -16.64 -6.49 -4.44
CA LEU A 143 -15.68 -6.18 -3.38
C LEU A 143 -16.17 -6.69 -2.02
N LEU A 144 -17.46 -6.55 -1.73
CA LEU A 144 -18.12 -7.07 -0.53
C LEU A 144 -18.00 -8.59 -0.42
N ASP A 145 -18.12 -9.32 -1.54
CA ASP A 145 -17.97 -10.78 -1.53
C ASP A 145 -16.53 -11.21 -1.21
N TRP A 146 -15.55 -10.41 -1.62
CA TRP A 146 -14.13 -10.76 -1.50
C TRP A 146 -13.47 -10.28 -0.20
N GLN A 147 -14.11 -9.33 0.52
CA GLN A 147 -13.68 -8.79 1.81
C GLN A 147 -12.18 -8.44 1.84
N VAL A 148 -11.72 -7.69 0.83
CA VAL A 148 -10.30 -7.36 0.66
C VAL A 148 -10.13 -5.88 0.28
N ASP A 149 -9.20 -5.20 0.96
CA ASP A 149 -8.86 -3.81 0.67
C ASP A 149 -7.71 -3.72 -0.34
N ASN A 150 -6.75 -4.66 -0.30
CA ASN A 150 -5.63 -4.78 -1.24
C ASN A 150 -5.11 -6.23 -1.26
N PHE A 151 -4.43 -6.63 -2.34
CA PHE A 151 -3.81 -7.94 -2.47
C PHE A 151 -2.30 -7.94 -2.17
N GLY A 152 -1.82 -7.00 -1.35
CA GLY A 152 -0.38 -6.87 -1.10
C GLY A 152 0.40 -6.38 -2.34
N LEU A 153 1.72 -6.28 -2.24
CA LEU A 153 2.62 -5.84 -3.30
C LEU A 153 2.57 -6.81 -4.48
N PHE A 154 2.73 -8.11 -4.20
CA PHE A 154 2.69 -9.14 -5.24
C PHE A 154 1.35 -9.16 -5.96
N GLY A 155 0.25 -9.17 -5.20
CA GLY A 155 -1.06 -9.29 -5.78
C GLY A 155 -1.54 -8.03 -6.50
N THR A 156 -1.15 -6.85 -6.02
CA THR A 156 -1.41 -5.58 -6.72
C THR A 156 -0.74 -5.55 -8.07
N SER A 157 0.55 -5.90 -8.15
CA SER A 157 1.28 -6.01 -9.42
C SER A 157 0.62 -7.01 -10.38
N LEU A 158 0.28 -8.20 -9.86
CA LEU A 158 -0.39 -9.22 -10.65
C LEU A 158 -1.74 -8.72 -11.19
N LEU A 159 -2.56 -8.05 -10.37
CA LEU A 159 -3.85 -7.53 -10.80
C LEU A 159 -3.72 -6.42 -11.85
N LEU A 160 -2.77 -5.49 -11.68
CA LEU A 160 -2.46 -4.43 -12.65
C LEU A 160 -2.09 -4.99 -14.03
N SER A 161 -1.32 -6.09 -14.06
CA SER A 161 -0.95 -6.76 -15.30
C SER A 161 -2.14 -7.28 -16.10
N LYS A 162 -3.26 -7.59 -15.44
CA LYS A 162 -4.48 -8.13 -16.09
C LYS A 162 -5.19 -7.13 -16.98
N PHE A 163 -4.91 -5.83 -16.85
CA PHE A 163 -5.48 -4.79 -17.71
C PHE A 163 -4.40 -3.90 -18.35
N GLY A 164 -3.19 -4.45 -18.54
CA GLY A 164 -2.14 -3.83 -19.36
C GLY A 164 -1.30 -2.77 -18.67
N VAL A 165 -1.43 -2.59 -17.35
CA VAL A 165 -0.53 -1.73 -16.59
C VAL A 165 0.78 -2.46 -16.33
N LEU A 166 1.88 -1.88 -16.79
CA LEU A 166 3.21 -2.48 -16.72
C LEU A 166 3.89 -2.16 -15.39
N GLN A 167 4.66 -3.10 -14.84
CA GLN A 167 5.56 -2.82 -13.73
C GLN A 167 6.92 -2.42 -14.29
N PRO A 168 7.42 -1.20 -14.02
CA PRO A 168 8.78 -0.87 -14.41
C PRO A 168 9.77 -1.66 -13.55
N SER A 169 10.94 -1.98 -14.10
CA SER A 169 11.96 -2.72 -13.33
C SER A 169 12.35 -1.95 -12.06
N PRO A 170 12.47 -2.60 -10.89
CA PRO A 170 12.90 -1.97 -9.65
C PRO A 170 14.26 -1.30 -9.73
N GLU A 171 15.12 -1.77 -10.64
CA GLU A 171 16.49 -1.26 -10.86
C GLU A 171 16.53 -0.02 -11.76
N THR A 172 15.38 0.49 -12.16
CA THR A 172 15.31 1.70 -12.98
C THR A 172 15.69 2.93 -12.17
N ASP A 173 16.30 3.92 -12.84
CA ASP A 173 16.53 5.24 -12.26
C ASP A 173 15.25 5.89 -11.71
N PHE A 174 14.08 5.50 -12.22
CA PHE A 174 12.78 5.95 -11.73
C PHE A 174 12.54 5.60 -10.26
N ALA A 175 12.77 4.35 -9.85
CA ALA A 175 12.54 3.93 -8.45
C ALA A 175 13.45 4.70 -7.47
N ARG A 176 14.70 4.93 -7.88
CA ARG A 176 15.69 5.70 -7.13
C ARG A 176 15.27 7.17 -7.01
N ARG A 177 14.88 7.82 -8.12
CA ARG A 177 14.39 9.21 -8.12
C ARG A 177 13.14 9.37 -7.27
N ALA A 178 12.19 8.43 -7.38
CA ALA A 178 10.98 8.41 -6.57
C ALA A 178 11.31 8.38 -5.07
N SER A 179 12.16 7.45 -4.66
CA SER A 179 12.59 7.30 -3.27
C SER A 179 13.33 8.55 -2.76
N GLN A 180 14.24 9.10 -3.56
CA GLN A 180 14.97 10.33 -3.23
C GLN A 180 14.03 11.53 -3.09
N ARG A 181 13.06 11.67 -3.99
CA ARG A 181 12.10 12.77 -3.94
C ARG A 181 11.20 12.66 -2.72
N VAL A 182 10.68 11.48 -2.41
CA VAL A 182 9.86 11.26 -1.21
C VAL A 182 10.68 11.52 0.06
N ALA A 183 11.92 11.01 0.15
CA ALA A 183 12.79 11.28 1.29
C ALA A 183 13.08 12.79 1.46
N SER A 184 13.25 13.53 0.37
CA SER A 184 13.42 15.00 0.40
C SER A 184 12.15 15.72 0.88
N GLU A 185 10.96 15.26 0.48
CA GLU A 185 9.68 15.81 0.96
C GLU A 185 9.47 15.50 2.45
N GLU A 186 9.96 14.36 2.93
CA GLU A 186 9.90 13.99 4.34
C GLU A 186 10.87 14.79 5.22
N SER A 187 12.08 15.04 4.72
CA SER A 187 13.11 15.78 5.45
C SER A 187 12.81 17.28 5.57
N GLY A 188 12.08 17.85 4.59
CA GLY A 188 11.63 19.25 4.62
C GLY A 188 10.54 19.55 5.66
N ARG A 189 9.99 18.54 6.34
CA ARG A 189 8.88 18.71 7.28
C ARG A 189 9.38 19.11 8.66
N THR A 190 8.82 20.19 9.19
CA THR A 190 9.15 20.72 10.52
C THR A 190 8.68 19.80 11.64
N ASP A 191 9.30 19.91 12.82
CA ASP A 191 8.88 19.15 14.00
C ASP A 191 7.46 19.50 14.44
N ASP A 192 7.01 20.74 14.24
CA ASP A 192 5.63 21.14 14.53
C ASP A 192 4.62 20.38 13.67
N TRP A 193 4.93 20.19 12.38
CA TRP A 193 4.12 19.36 11.50
C TRP A 193 4.07 17.91 11.99
N ARG A 194 5.18 17.39 12.56
CA ARG A 194 5.22 16.03 13.15
C ARG A 194 4.39 15.98 14.45
N ARG A 195 4.41 17.03 15.27
CA ARG A 195 3.69 17.12 16.55
C ARG A 195 2.18 17.29 16.41
N GLN A 196 1.71 17.95 15.35
CA GLN A 196 0.29 18.10 15.07
C GLN A 196 -0.39 16.76 14.71
N ARG A 197 0.39 15.68 14.54
CA ARG A 197 -0.12 14.35 14.25
C ARG A 197 -0.51 13.62 15.53
N PHE A 198 -1.81 13.55 15.79
CA PHE A 198 -2.37 12.72 16.85
C PHE A 198 -2.16 11.21 16.64
N PHE A 199 -1.99 10.77 15.38
CA PHE A 199 -1.80 9.36 15.03
C PHE A 199 -0.50 9.14 14.24
N PHE A 200 0.37 8.26 14.77
CA PHE A 200 1.58 7.77 14.12
C PHE A 200 1.27 6.73 13.03
N LYS A 201 0.27 6.98 12.17
CA LYS A 201 0.02 6.11 11.03
C LYS A 201 1.09 6.37 9.97
N GLU A 202 1.76 5.30 9.55
CA GLU A 202 2.67 5.32 8.41
C GLU A 202 1.96 5.86 7.18
N ARG A 203 2.66 6.75 6.49
CA ARG A 203 2.12 7.45 5.34
C ARG A 203 2.43 6.67 4.08
N VAL A 204 1.45 6.64 3.21
CA VAL A 204 1.58 6.11 1.86
C VAL A 204 1.83 7.30 0.96
N TYR A 205 2.99 7.30 0.32
CA TYR A 205 3.37 8.29 -0.67
C TYR A 205 3.15 7.72 -2.06
N CYS A 206 2.79 8.59 -2.99
CA CYS A 206 2.80 8.31 -4.41
C CYS A 206 3.64 9.37 -5.11
N PHE A 207 4.66 8.93 -5.83
CA PHE A 207 5.43 9.78 -6.73
C PHE A 207 5.04 9.47 -8.18
N VAL A 208 4.86 10.51 -8.99
CA VAL A 208 4.48 10.36 -10.39
C VAL A 208 5.44 11.14 -11.26
N GLU A 209 5.93 10.52 -12.33
CA GLU A 209 6.57 11.18 -13.48
C GLU A 209 5.66 11.00 -14.69
N PHE A 210 5.45 12.06 -15.46
CA PHE A 210 4.60 12.01 -16.65
C PHE A 210 5.20 12.85 -17.77
N ALA A 211 5.04 12.36 -18.99
CA ALA A 211 5.34 13.07 -20.23
C ALA A 211 4.23 12.70 -21.22
N LEU A 212 3.29 13.64 -21.43
CA LEU A 212 2.06 13.44 -22.18
C LEU A 212 1.95 14.42 -23.33
N ASP A 213 1.63 13.93 -24.52
CA ASP A 213 1.45 14.72 -25.72
C ASP A 213 0.00 14.60 -26.22
N HIS A 214 -0.53 15.68 -26.80
CA HIS A 214 -1.87 15.71 -27.37
C HIS A 214 -1.98 16.81 -28.45
N PRO A 215 -2.53 16.51 -29.65
CA PRO A 215 -2.56 17.45 -30.78
C PRO A 215 -3.26 18.79 -30.51
N GLY A 216 -4.21 18.80 -29.57
CA GLY A 216 -4.95 20.00 -29.17
C GLY A 216 -4.33 20.80 -28.03
N LEU A 217 -3.12 20.47 -27.57
CA LEU A 217 -2.43 21.26 -26.55
C LEU A 217 -2.07 22.64 -27.11
N LYS A 218 -2.56 23.69 -26.45
CA LYS A 218 -2.33 25.07 -26.89
C LYS A 218 -0.85 25.44 -26.68
N PRO A 219 -0.14 25.92 -27.72
CA PRO A 219 1.27 26.32 -27.63
C PRO A 219 1.53 27.52 -26.70
N GLU A 220 0.50 28.23 -26.24
CA GLU A 220 0.61 29.48 -25.48
C GLU A 220 1.32 29.33 -24.13
N VAL A 221 1.57 28.09 -23.67
CA VAL A 221 2.36 27.78 -22.45
C VAL A 221 3.73 27.16 -22.79
N GLY A 222 4.20 27.31 -24.03
CA GLY A 222 5.60 27.07 -24.40
C GLY A 222 6.03 25.61 -24.58
N ASN A 223 5.16 24.62 -24.32
CA ASN A 223 5.44 23.22 -24.65
C ASN A 223 4.16 22.51 -25.16
N LEU A 224 4.27 21.83 -26.30
CA LEU A 224 3.26 20.87 -26.79
C LEU A 224 3.20 19.61 -25.93
N LEU A 225 4.11 19.47 -24.95
CA LEU A 225 4.26 18.33 -24.08
C LEU A 225 3.91 18.73 -22.65
N LEU A 226 2.93 18.06 -22.05
CA LEU A 226 2.65 18.12 -20.62
C LEU A 226 3.62 17.18 -19.90
N GLU A 227 4.73 17.73 -19.43
CA GLU A 227 5.77 17.00 -18.69
C GLU A 227 5.88 17.49 -17.25
N GLY A 228 6.19 16.57 -16.33
CA GLY A 228 6.55 16.93 -14.97
C GLY A 228 6.60 15.76 -14.00
N SER A 229 6.71 16.10 -12.73
CA SER A 229 6.57 15.15 -11.63
C SER A 229 5.79 15.74 -10.47
N MET A 230 5.23 14.88 -9.61
CA MET A 230 4.55 15.29 -8.38
C MET A 230 4.66 14.22 -7.31
N VAL A 231 4.56 14.64 -6.04
CA VAL A 231 4.43 13.75 -4.88
C VAL A 231 3.08 13.99 -4.21
N LYS A 232 2.38 12.91 -3.89
CA LYS A 232 1.16 12.88 -3.11
C LYS A 232 1.35 12.05 -1.86
N GLU A 233 0.60 12.38 -0.82
CA GLU A 233 0.58 11.67 0.45
C GLU A 233 -0.86 11.35 0.84
N ASN A 234 -1.08 10.16 1.40
CA ASN A 234 -2.39 9.78 1.87
C ASN A 234 -2.85 10.61 3.09
N SER A 235 -4.15 10.88 3.16
CA SER A 235 -4.78 11.60 4.28
C SER A 235 -4.24 13.03 4.52
N PHE A 236 -3.65 13.66 3.50
CA PHE A 236 -3.30 15.07 3.53
C PHE A 236 -4.50 15.92 3.07
N LEU A 237 -5.00 16.77 3.96
CA LEU A 237 -6.16 17.65 3.74
C LEU A 237 -5.76 19.10 3.46
N GLY A 238 -4.62 19.34 2.78
CA GLY A 238 -4.25 20.69 2.37
C GLY A 238 -5.35 21.34 1.51
N GLU A 239 -5.42 22.67 1.52
CA GLU A 239 -6.35 23.40 0.64
C GLU A 239 -6.15 22.96 -0.82
N GLY A 240 -7.22 22.50 -1.46
CA GLY A 240 -7.18 21.99 -2.83
C GLY A 240 -6.78 20.50 -3.00
N SER A 241 -6.62 19.72 -1.92
CA SER A 241 -6.24 18.30 -2.01
C SER A 241 -7.40 17.29 -2.10
N ARG A 242 -8.66 17.75 -2.01
CA ARG A 242 -9.82 16.88 -2.22
C ARG A 242 -9.99 16.60 -3.72
N ALA A 243 -10.52 15.40 -4.02
CA ALA A 243 -10.77 14.82 -5.35
C ALA A 243 -10.75 15.80 -6.54
N GLY A 244 -10.07 15.41 -7.63
CA GLY A 244 -9.85 16.27 -8.80
C GLY A 244 -11.13 16.95 -9.30
N ARG A 245 -10.99 18.21 -9.70
CA ARG A 245 -12.09 19.12 -10.08
C ARG A 245 -12.94 18.56 -11.21
N THR A 246 -12.34 17.75 -12.07
CA THR A 246 -12.99 17.18 -13.26
C THR A 246 -13.92 16.02 -12.97
N GLY A 247 -13.75 15.31 -11.84
CA GLY A 247 -14.55 14.13 -11.48
C GLY A 247 -14.47 12.98 -12.49
N LEU A 248 -13.42 12.92 -13.32
CA LEU A 248 -13.28 11.93 -14.39
C LEU A 248 -13.00 10.51 -13.87
N ILE A 249 -12.37 10.42 -12.71
CA ILE A 249 -12.15 9.16 -12.01
C ILE A 249 -12.92 9.16 -10.69
N ARG A 250 -13.40 7.99 -10.29
CA ARG A 250 -14.24 7.76 -9.11
C ARG A 250 -13.56 6.79 -8.17
N SER A 251 -13.64 7.08 -6.87
CA SER A 251 -13.20 6.14 -5.85
C SER A 251 -14.22 5.01 -5.68
N LEU A 252 -13.74 3.86 -5.21
CA LEU A 252 -14.57 2.73 -4.81
C LEU A 252 -14.64 2.68 -3.29
N VAL A 253 -15.81 2.37 -2.75
CA VAL A 253 -15.94 2.13 -1.30
C VAL A 253 -15.54 0.69 -1.04
N LEU A 254 -14.57 0.50 -0.14
CA LEU A 254 -14.02 -0.81 0.16
C LEU A 254 -14.68 -1.39 1.42
N PRO A 255 -14.91 -2.71 1.48
CA PRO A 255 -15.76 -3.35 2.49
C PRO A 255 -15.16 -3.32 3.92
N ILE A 256 -13.83 -3.34 4.05
CA ILE A 256 -13.19 -3.45 5.37
C ILE A 256 -13.23 -2.09 6.10
N ASN A 257 -13.25 -0.98 5.36
CA ASN A 257 -13.25 0.36 5.94
C ASN A 257 -14.06 1.34 5.09
N GLU A 258 -15.39 1.26 5.19
CA GLU A 258 -16.32 2.12 4.45
C GLU A 258 -16.19 3.62 4.83
N LEU A 259 -15.75 3.89 6.07
CA LEU A 259 -15.53 5.24 6.57
C LEU A 259 -14.26 5.91 6.03
N VAL A 260 -13.39 5.15 5.35
CA VAL A 260 -12.15 5.70 4.80
C VAL A 260 -12.45 6.34 3.46
N ASP A 261 -12.32 7.66 3.41
CA ASP A 261 -12.38 8.41 2.16
C ASP A 261 -11.20 8.05 1.24
N ARG A 262 -11.47 7.19 0.26
CA ARG A 262 -10.48 6.72 -0.71
C ARG A 262 -10.08 7.79 -1.73
N THR A 263 -10.79 8.93 -1.79
CA THR A 263 -10.32 10.07 -2.58
C THR A 263 -9.05 10.70 -1.99
N LEU A 264 -8.77 10.42 -0.70
CA LEU A 264 -7.56 10.86 -0.01
C LEU A 264 -6.39 9.88 -0.14
N CYS A 265 -6.53 8.79 -0.91
CA CYS A 265 -5.38 7.94 -1.24
C CYS A 265 -4.41 8.69 -2.17
N ALA A 266 -3.10 8.50 -1.98
CA ALA A 266 -2.07 9.25 -2.69
C ALA A 266 -2.12 9.02 -4.21
N GLU A 267 -2.31 7.76 -4.63
CA GLU A 267 -2.39 7.40 -6.04
C GLU A 267 -3.64 7.97 -6.71
N PHE A 268 -4.79 7.95 -6.00
CA PHE A 268 -6.04 8.53 -6.47
C PHE A 268 -5.90 10.04 -6.71
N GLN A 269 -5.34 10.75 -5.74
CA GLN A 269 -5.09 12.20 -5.85
C GLN A 269 -4.16 12.52 -7.02
N ALA A 270 -3.10 11.73 -7.23
CA ALA A 270 -2.13 11.98 -8.29
C ALA A 270 -2.75 11.79 -9.68
N LEU A 271 -3.51 10.71 -9.89
CA LEU A 271 -4.22 10.48 -11.16
C LEU A 271 -5.34 11.50 -11.39
N SER A 272 -6.04 11.91 -10.33
CA SER A 272 -7.06 12.95 -10.40
C SER A 272 -6.48 14.29 -10.83
N GLU A 273 -5.35 14.68 -10.23
CA GLU A 273 -4.68 15.93 -10.61
C GLU A 273 -4.16 15.88 -12.05
N LEU A 274 -3.67 14.73 -12.51
CA LEU A 274 -3.23 14.59 -13.90
C LEU A 274 -4.40 14.75 -14.88
N CYS A 275 -5.58 14.21 -14.55
CA CYS A 275 -6.83 14.45 -15.28
C CYS A 275 -7.18 15.95 -15.32
N ASP A 276 -7.07 16.66 -14.20
CA ASP A 276 -7.35 18.10 -14.11
C ASP A 276 -6.37 18.93 -14.94
N ARG A 277 -5.09 18.56 -14.96
CA ARG A 277 -4.07 19.21 -15.79
C ARG A 277 -4.35 19.04 -17.28
N LEU A 278 -4.72 17.84 -17.71
CA LEU A 278 -5.11 17.56 -19.09
C LEU A 278 -6.37 18.34 -19.50
N ASP A 279 -7.39 18.39 -18.65
CA ASP A 279 -8.62 19.16 -18.93
C ASP A 279 -8.33 20.67 -19.03
N SER A 280 -7.51 21.18 -18.11
CA SER A 280 -7.05 22.59 -18.11
C SER A 280 -6.24 22.94 -19.36
N ALA A 281 -5.50 21.96 -19.90
CA ALA A 281 -4.76 22.09 -21.14
C ALA A 281 -5.62 21.92 -22.41
N GLY A 282 -6.93 21.72 -22.26
CA GLY A 282 -7.88 21.65 -23.37
C GLY A 282 -8.26 20.24 -23.81
N VAL A 283 -7.78 19.19 -23.13
CA VAL A 283 -8.14 17.79 -23.43
C VAL A 283 -9.53 17.47 -22.88
N LYS A 284 -10.57 17.80 -23.64
CA LYS A 284 -11.98 17.71 -23.20
C LYS A 284 -12.78 16.67 -23.95
N GLY A 285 -13.58 15.92 -23.21
CA GLY A 285 -14.46 14.89 -23.75
C GLY A 285 -13.74 13.61 -24.22
N ILE A 286 -14.54 12.58 -24.53
CA ILE A 286 -14.02 11.23 -24.86
C ILE A 286 -13.19 11.24 -26.15
N ALA A 287 -13.62 12.00 -27.17
CA ALA A 287 -12.93 12.04 -28.45
C ALA A 287 -11.51 12.60 -28.34
N SER A 288 -11.31 13.68 -27.57
CA SER A 288 -9.99 14.30 -27.36
C SER A 288 -9.05 13.38 -26.59
N ARG A 289 -9.52 12.75 -25.51
CA ARG A 289 -8.67 11.95 -24.61
C ARG A 289 -8.02 10.74 -25.28
N ARG A 290 -8.64 10.19 -26.33
CA ARG A 290 -8.08 9.09 -27.14
C ARG A 290 -6.79 9.45 -27.88
N PHE A 291 -6.53 10.75 -28.08
CA PHE A 291 -5.32 11.23 -28.73
C PHE A 291 -4.19 11.59 -27.75
N VAL A 292 -4.39 11.41 -26.44
CA VAL A 292 -3.33 11.64 -25.46
C VAL A 292 -2.35 10.48 -25.47
N THR A 293 -1.14 10.74 -25.97
CA THR A 293 -0.06 9.76 -26.00
C THR A 293 1.00 10.07 -24.93
N GLY A 294 1.93 9.14 -24.73
CA GLY A 294 3.06 9.34 -23.82
C GLY A 294 3.09 8.32 -22.68
N THR A 295 3.75 8.68 -21.59
CA THR A 295 4.00 7.77 -20.46
C THR A 295 3.65 8.43 -19.13
N VAL A 296 3.03 7.67 -18.24
CA VAL A 296 2.83 7.99 -16.82
C VAL A 296 3.45 6.87 -15.99
N ARG A 297 4.39 7.21 -15.12
CA ARG A 297 5.02 6.27 -14.18
C ARG A 297 4.63 6.64 -12.77
N LEU A 298 3.98 5.73 -12.06
CA LEU A 298 3.66 5.85 -10.64
C LEU A 298 4.60 4.96 -9.83
N TRP A 299 5.07 5.50 -8.72
CA TRP A 299 5.72 4.79 -7.64
C TRP A 299 4.88 4.98 -6.38
N THR A 300 4.67 3.94 -5.60
CA THR A 300 3.93 4.02 -4.31
C THR A 300 4.70 3.30 -3.21
N SER A 301 4.69 3.86 -2.00
CA SER A 301 5.45 3.35 -0.84
C SER A 301 4.78 2.16 -0.13
N GLY A 302 3.93 1.41 -0.84
CA GLY A 302 3.23 0.24 -0.32
C GLY A 302 2.25 -0.34 -1.35
N ALA A 303 1.48 -1.36 -0.96
CA ALA A 303 0.46 -1.92 -1.83
C ALA A 303 -0.71 -0.93 -2.01
N SER A 304 -1.11 -0.69 -3.26
CA SER A 304 -2.27 0.14 -3.56
C SER A 304 -3.57 -0.57 -3.16
N CYS A 305 -4.50 0.17 -2.56
CA CYS A 305 -5.85 -0.35 -2.30
C CYS A 305 -6.63 -0.58 -3.60
N LEU A 306 -7.65 -1.43 -3.56
CA LEU A 306 -8.48 -1.75 -4.74
C LEU A 306 -9.19 -0.52 -5.33
N SER A 307 -9.47 0.51 -4.53
CA SER A 307 -9.95 1.80 -5.05
C SER A 307 -8.90 2.50 -5.92
N CYS A 308 -7.62 2.46 -5.53
CA CYS A 308 -6.53 3.03 -6.32
C CYS A 308 -6.27 2.21 -7.59
N VAL A 309 -6.32 0.88 -7.49
CA VAL A 309 -6.22 -0.01 -8.66
C VAL A 309 -7.39 0.24 -9.63
N GLY A 310 -8.60 0.48 -9.10
CA GLY A 310 -9.75 0.91 -9.90
C GLY A 310 -9.54 2.26 -10.58
N ALA A 311 -8.94 3.23 -9.88
CA ALA A 311 -8.58 4.52 -10.48
C ALA A 311 -7.53 4.38 -11.60
N MET A 312 -6.54 3.51 -11.44
CA MET A 312 -5.56 3.18 -12.49
C MET A 312 -6.24 2.57 -13.72
N ARG A 313 -7.20 1.64 -13.52
CA ARG A 313 -8.02 1.07 -14.61
C ARG A 313 -8.84 2.14 -15.31
N GLN A 314 -9.51 3.02 -14.57
CA GLN A 314 -10.29 4.13 -15.14
C GLN A 314 -9.39 5.08 -15.94
N PHE A 315 -8.19 5.40 -15.44
CA PHE A 315 -7.22 6.23 -16.16
C PHE A 315 -6.80 5.58 -17.50
N SER A 316 -6.45 4.29 -17.50
CA SER A 316 -6.11 3.57 -18.73
C SER A 316 -7.27 3.52 -19.74
N LEU A 317 -8.52 3.51 -19.29
CA LEU A 317 -9.69 3.56 -20.17
C LEU A 317 -9.97 4.98 -20.70
N LEU A 318 -9.70 6.00 -19.90
CA LEU A 318 -9.83 7.41 -20.32
C LEU A 318 -8.77 7.77 -21.38
N PHE A 319 -7.55 7.27 -21.23
CA PHE A 319 -6.39 7.60 -22.07
C PHE A 319 -5.75 6.33 -22.68
N PRO A 320 -6.43 5.67 -23.64
CA PRO A 320 -6.05 4.33 -24.10
C PRO A 320 -4.71 4.27 -24.87
N THR A 321 -4.18 5.42 -25.30
CA THR A 321 -2.91 5.53 -26.03
C THR A 321 -1.76 5.97 -25.12
N THR A 322 -2.01 6.18 -23.82
CA THR A 322 -0.99 6.48 -22.81
C THR A 322 -0.48 5.19 -22.17
N SER A 323 0.84 5.07 -22.00
CA SER A 323 1.44 3.97 -21.25
C SER A 323 1.44 4.28 -19.75
N LEU A 324 0.65 3.53 -18.98
CA LEU A 324 0.64 3.59 -17.52
C LEU A 324 1.56 2.50 -16.94
N GLN A 325 2.53 2.93 -16.13
CA GLN A 325 3.45 2.06 -15.42
C GLN A 325 3.32 2.28 -13.92
N VAL A 326 3.29 1.21 -13.12
CA VAL A 326 3.12 1.32 -11.65
C VAL A 326 4.12 0.42 -10.94
N LEU A 327 4.89 1.00 -10.03
CA LEU A 327 5.81 0.31 -9.13
C LEU A 327 5.34 0.45 -7.68
N CYS A 328 4.90 -0.66 -7.09
CA CYS A 328 4.67 -0.72 -5.65
C CYS A 328 5.99 -1.11 -4.99
N SER A 329 6.52 -0.23 -4.14
CA SER A 329 7.73 -0.48 -3.38
C SER A 329 7.39 -1.01 -2.00
N GLU A 330 8.30 -1.81 -1.44
CA GLU A 330 8.27 -2.07 -0.01
C GLU A 330 8.28 -0.74 0.75
N ARG A 331 7.67 -0.74 1.93
CA ARG A 331 7.57 0.46 2.76
C ARG A 331 8.95 1.08 2.92
N LEU A 332 9.04 2.40 2.74
CA LEU A 332 10.24 3.17 3.05
C LEU A 332 10.52 2.98 4.54
N ARG A 333 11.42 2.05 4.84
CA ARG A 333 11.93 1.86 6.19
C ARG A 333 12.72 3.13 6.46
N GLY A 334 12.20 3.98 7.35
CA GLY A 334 12.86 5.21 7.76
C GLY A 334 14.32 4.86 8.03
N GLY A 335 15.21 5.35 7.18
CA GLY A 335 16.61 5.00 7.23
C GLY A 335 17.07 5.22 8.66
N SER A 336 17.50 4.16 9.33
CA SER A 336 18.34 4.30 10.50
C SER A 336 19.49 5.16 10.02
N GLY A 337 19.49 6.44 10.41
CA GLY A 337 20.57 7.36 10.13
C GLY A 337 21.87 6.63 10.44
N VAL A 338 22.75 6.60 9.45
CA VAL A 338 24.16 6.25 9.64
C VAL A 338 24.72 7.14 10.75
#